data_AF-A0A3S3TTT6-F1
#
_entry.id   AF-A0A3S3TTT6-F1
#
_cell.length_a   1.000
_cell.length_b   1.000
_cell.length_c   1.000
_cell.angle_alpha   90.00
_cell.angle_beta   90.00
_cell.angle_gamma   90.00
#
_symmetry.space_group_name_H-M   'P 1'
#
loop_
_entity.id
_entity.type
_entity.pdbx_description
1 polymer ?
#
loop_
_entity_poly.entity_id
_entity_poly.type
_entity_poly.pdbx_seq_one_letter_code
_entity_poly.pdbx_strand_id
1 'polypeptide(L)' 'MSQIMTPWQKVIAKFGLPPARLAAELQRHRSKISRAAKDDSGLINGRDQALLLQAAKRLGVPLEPADLLPEG' A
#
# COMPACT_ATOMS: atom_id res chain seq x y z
N MET A 1 7.88 2.05 -21.46
CA MET A 1 8.67 2.18 -20.23
C MET A 1 7.85 1.56 -19.12
N SER A 2 8.28 0.43 -18.57
CA SER A 2 7.61 -0.18 -17.42
C SER A 2 7.82 0.77 -16.24
N GLN A 3 6.77 1.45 -15.80
CA GLN A 3 6.87 2.37 -14.67
C GLN A 3 7.18 1.54 -13.42
N ILE A 4 8.38 1.70 -12.85
CA ILE A 4 8.76 1.03 -11.60
C ILE A 4 7.86 1.61 -10.52
N MET A 5 6.84 0.83 -10.11
CA MET A 5 5.94 1.24 -9.05
C MET A 5 6.61 1.03 -7.70
N THR A 6 6.46 2.00 -6.80
CA THR A 6 6.85 1.79 -5.41
C THR A 6 5.94 0.76 -4.75
N PRO A 7 6.40 0.10 -3.66
CA PRO A 7 5.55 -0.81 -2.90
C PRO A 7 4.19 -0.19 -2.51
N TRP A 8 4.19 1.09 -2.12
CA TRP A 8 2.95 1.81 -1.82
C TRP A 8 2.03 1.95 -3.03
N GLN A 9 2.56 2.28 -4.20
CA GLN A 9 1.77 2.40 -5.43
C GLN A 9 1.16 1.04 -5.84
N LYS A 10 1.93 -0.05 -5.75
CA LYS A 10 1.44 -1.41 -6.03
C LYS A 10 0.30 -1.79 -5.10
N VAL A 11 0.50 -1.57 -3.80
CA VAL A 11 -0.52 -1.83 -2.77
C VAL A 11 -1.79 -1.05 -3.06
N ILE A 12 -1.69 0.26 -3.28
CA ILE A 12 -2.86 1.11 -3.55
C ILE A 12 -3.60 0.64 -4.80
N ALA A 13 -2.88 0.25 -5.85
CA ALA A 13 -3.47 -0.31 -7.06
C ALA A 13 -4.19 -1.64 -6.79
N LYS A 14 -3.60 -2.56 -6.02
CA LYS A 14 -4.20 -3.86 -5.68
C LYS A 14 -5.45 -3.72 -4.81
N PHE A 15 -5.44 -2.82 -3.84
CA PHE A 15 -6.63 -2.56 -3.01
C PHE A 15 -7.78 -1.96 -3.82
N GLY A 16 -7.48 -1.16 -4.87
CA GLY A 16 -8.51 -0.52 -5.69
C GLY A 16 -9.41 0.44 -4.90
N LEU A 17 -8.99 0.89 -3.72
CA LEU A 17 -9.76 1.74 -2.83
C LEU A 17 -9.35 3.21 -2.95
N PRO A 18 -10.29 4.15 -2.72
CA PRO A 18 -9.92 5.55 -2.53
C PRO A 18 -8.95 5.71 -1.34
N PRO A 19 -7.98 6.65 -1.39
CA PRO A 19 -7.00 6.85 -0.32
C PRO A 19 -7.61 7.05 1.07
N ALA A 20 -8.79 7.68 1.16
CA ALA A 20 -9.50 7.88 2.42
C ALA A 20 -9.99 6.55 3.04
N ARG A 21 -10.48 5.62 2.21
CA ARG A 21 -10.98 4.33 2.65
C ARG A 21 -9.85 3.40 3.08
N LEU A 22 -8.75 3.38 2.30
CA LEU A 22 -7.54 2.65 2.70
C LEU A 22 -6.94 3.21 4.00
N ALA A 23 -6.93 4.53 4.17
CA ALA A 23 -6.46 5.16 5.40
C ALA A 23 -7.32 4.76 6.62
N ALA A 24 -8.65 4.74 6.47
CA ALA A 24 -9.56 4.30 7.53
C ALA A 24 -9.32 2.82 7.89
N GLU A 25 -9.16 1.98 6.87
CA GLU A 25 -8.91 0.53 7.04
C GLU A 25 -7.61 0.25 7.80
N LEU A 26 -6.57 1.04 7.55
CA LEU A 26 -5.27 0.93 8.21
C LEU A 26 -5.19 1.74 9.52
N GLN A 27 -6.26 2.42 9.92
CA GLN A 27 -6.28 3.39 11.02
C GLN A 27 -5.12 4.41 10.93
N ARG A 28 -4.87 4.89 9.71
CA ARG A 28 -3.84 5.89 9.39
C ARG A 28 -4.47 7.20 8.94
N HIS A 29 -3.70 8.28 9.03
CA HIS A 29 -4.09 9.56 8.44
C HIS A 29 -4.11 9.47 6.91
N ARG A 30 -5.18 9.99 6.30
CA ARG A 30 -5.33 10.09 4.83
C ARG A 30 -4.12 10.75 4.15
N SER A 31 -3.53 11.76 4.79
CA SER A 31 -2.37 12.48 4.26
C SER A 31 -1.17 11.55 4.04
N LYS A 32 -0.98 10.53 4.89
CA LYS A 32 0.09 9.55 4.73
C LYS A 32 -0.10 8.72 3.46
N ILE A 33 -1.28 8.17 3.26
CA ILE A 33 -1.61 7.36 2.06
C ILE A 33 -1.53 8.22 0.80
N SER A 34 -2.02 9.46 0.85
CA SER A 34 -1.98 10.37 -0.30
C SER A 34 -0.57 10.79 -0.69
N ARG A 35 0.35 10.93 0.28
CA ARG A 35 1.77 11.20 0.00
C ARG A 35 2.43 9.97 -0.60
N ALA A 36 2.23 8.82 0.03
CA ALA A 36 2.74 7.53 -0.45
C ALA A 36 2.32 7.19 -1.89
N ALA A 37 1.11 7.56 -2.30
CA ALA A 37 0.62 7.37 -3.68
C ALA A 37 1.43 8.17 -4.72
N LYS A 38 2.01 9.29 -4.33
CA LYS A 38 2.74 10.24 -5.19
C LYS A 38 4.26 10.21 -4.96
N ASP A 39 4.71 9.39 -4.02
CA ASP A 39 6.11 9.28 -3.64
C ASP A 39 6.77 8.21 -4.51
N ASP A 40 7.72 8.64 -5.33
CA ASP A 40 8.48 7.79 -6.24
C ASP A 40 9.52 6.93 -5.52
N SER A 41 9.70 7.14 -4.20
CA SER A 41 10.61 6.40 -3.32
C SER A 41 9.92 5.72 -2.13
N GLY A 42 8.58 5.70 -2.12
CA GLY A 42 7.79 5.29 -0.97
C GLY A 42 8.00 3.84 -0.53
N LEU A 43 8.78 3.62 0.54
CA LEU A 43 8.92 2.32 1.20
C LEU A 43 7.83 2.09 2.27
N ILE A 44 7.52 0.82 2.55
CA ILE A 44 6.57 0.42 3.58
C ILE A 44 7.35 -0.15 4.76
N ASN A 45 7.21 0.46 5.95
CA ASN A 45 7.82 -0.07 7.18
C ASN A 45 7.10 -1.34 7.65
N GLY A 46 7.77 -2.17 8.46
CA GLY A 46 7.23 -3.46 8.92
C GLY A 46 5.87 -3.38 9.62
N ARG A 47 5.58 -2.30 10.37
CA ARG A 47 4.27 -2.11 11.00
C ARG A 47 3.16 -1.92 9.96
N ASP A 48 3.39 -1.07 8.96
CA ASP A 48 2.43 -0.84 7.89
C ASP A 48 2.31 -2.08 6.99
N GLN A 49 3.38 -2.84 6.77
CA GLN A 49 3.32 -4.12 6.06
C GLN A 49 2.36 -5.11 6.75
N ALA A 50 2.49 -5.28 8.06
CA ALA A 50 1.62 -6.17 8.83
C ALA A 50 0.14 -5.73 8.76
N LEU A 51 -0.13 -4.42 8.90
CA LEU A 51 -1.49 -3.87 8.78
C LEU A 51 -2.08 -4.09 7.38
N LEU A 52 -1.27 -3.91 6.33
CA LEU A 52 -1.67 -4.11 4.95
C LEU A 52 -2.03 -5.57 4.67
N LEU A 53 -1.21 -6.53 5.12
CA LEU A 53 -1.52 -7.96 4.96
C LEU A 53 -2.79 -8.35 5.73
N GLN A 54 -2.98 -7.82 6.94
CA GLN A 54 -4.19 -8.06 7.72
C GLN A 54 -5.44 -7.49 7.03
N ALA A 55 -5.36 -6.25 6.53
CA ALA A 55 -6.43 -5.61 5.78
C ALA A 55 -6.74 -6.36 4.48
N ALA A 56 -5.70 -6.79 3.75
CA ALA A 56 -5.86 -7.54 2.51
C ALA A 56 -6.57 -8.88 2.75
N LYS A 57 -6.18 -9.61 3.80
CA LYS A 57 -6.86 -10.85 4.20
C LYS A 57 -8.33 -10.61 4.55
N ARG A 58 -8.64 -9.53 5.27
CA ARG A 58 -10.01 -9.17 5.66
C ARG A 58 -10.88 -8.77 4.46
N LEU A 59 -10.30 -8.08 3.49
CA LEU A 59 -11.01 -7.57 2.31
C LEU A 59 -10.96 -8.52 1.10
N GLY A 60 -10.28 -9.66 1.21
CA GLY A 60 -10.10 -10.60 0.10
C GLY A 60 -9.22 -10.07 -1.03
N VAL A 61 -8.30 -9.16 -0.72
CA VAL A 61 -7.36 -8.59 -1.70
C VAL A 61 -6.17 -9.55 -1.86
N PRO A 62 -5.79 -9.93 -3.09
CA PRO A 62 -4.63 -10.78 -3.36
C PRO A 62 -3.33 -9.98 -3.22
N LEU A 63 -2.94 -9.70 -1.97
CA LEU A 63 -1.71 -9.01 -1.61
C LEU A 63 -0.73 -10.01 -0.99
N GLU A 64 0.44 -10.12 -1.59
CA GLU A 64 1.53 -10.98 -1.14
C GLU A 64 2.62 -10.15 -0.46
N PRO A 65 3.43 -10.74 0.45
CA PRO A 65 4.55 -10.05 1.06
C PRO A 65 5.55 -9.46 0.05
N ALA A 66 5.72 -10.10 -1.12
CA ALA A 66 6.59 -9.62 -2.18
C ALA A 66 6.14 -8.27 -2.76
N ASP A 67 4.83 -7.98 -2.77
CA ASP A 67 4.30 -6.69 -3.25
C ASP A 67 4.70 -5.52 -2.35
N LEU A 68 5.07 -5.81 -1.10
CA LEU A 68 5.43 -4.83 -0.08
C LEU A 68 6.92 -4.47 -0.10
N LEU A 69 7.70 -5.16 -0.92
CA LEU A 69 9.13 -4.97 -1.06
C LEU A 69 9.46 -4.17 -2.33
N PRO A 70 10.50 -3.33 -2.30
CA PRO A 70 10.96 -2.66 -3.51
C PRO A 70 11.41 -3.70 -4.53
N GLU A 71 11.15 -3.44 -5.81
CA GLU A 71 11.79 -4.18 -6.89
C GLU A 71 13.25 -3.70 -6.96
N GLY A 72 14.18 -4.63 -6.78
CA GLY A 72 15.62 -4.41 -6.88
C GLY A 72 16.16 -4.68 -8.27
#